data_AF-A0A829MNI7-F1
#
_entry.id   AF-A0A829MNI7-F1
#
_cell.length_a   1.000
_cell.length_b   1.000
_cell.length_c   1.000
_cell.angle_alpha   90.00
_cell.angle_beta   90.00
_cell.angle_gamma   90.00
#
_symmetry.space_group_name_H-M   'P 1'
#
loop_
_entity.id
_entity.type
_entity.pdbx_description
1 polymer ?
#
loop_
_entity_poly.entity_id
_entity_poly.type
_entity_poly.pdbx_seq_one_letter_code
_entity_poly.pdbx_strand_id
1 'polypeptide(L)' 'MTLVRYLAAPAAEAVNGQLFIVYGPTVTLLAAPTVEAKFTADSDAWDPSALNSTLADFFAGHDPKRTFSATALMVED' A
#
# COMPACT_ATOMS: atom_id res chain seq x y z
N MET A 1 -5.91 21.92 -14.88
CA MET A 1 -5.68 20.56 -15.45
C MET A 1 -4.26 20.48 -16.02
N THR A 2 -3.26 20.56 -15.16
CA THR A 2 -1.85 20.71 -15.56
C THR A 2 -1.15 19.35 -15.66
N LEU A 3 -1.38 18.45 -14.71
CA LEU A 3 -0.73 17.13 -14.70
C LEU A 3 -1.10 16.28 -15.92
N VAL A 4 -2.39 16.21 -16.28
CA VAL A 4 -2.83 15.40 -17.45
C VAL A 4 -2.16 15.88 -18.74
N ARG A 5 -2.01 17.21 -18.92
CA ARG A 5 -1.31 17.77 -20.09
C ARG A 5 0.19 17.45 -20.07
N TYR A 6 0.81 17.49 -18.89
CA TYR A 6 2.21 17.06 -18.73
C TYR A 6 2.39 15.58 -19.08
N LEU A 7 1.56 14.69 -18.52
CA LEU A 7 1.62 13.24 -18.76
C LEU A 7 1.33 12.84 -20.21
N ALA A 8 0.59 13.67 -20.96
CA ALA A 8 0.33 13.45 -22.39
C ALA A 8 1.43 14.03 -23.31
N ALA A 9 2.42 14.76 -22.77
CA ALA A 9 3.46 15.42 -23.54
C ALA A 9 4.74 14.57 -23.58
N PRO A 10 5.62 14.78 -24.60
CA PRO A 10 6.93 14.12 -24.64
C PRO A 10 7.79 14.35 -23.40
N ALA A 11 7.57 15.44 -22.66
CA ALA A 11 8.28 15.73 -21.42
C ALA A 11 8.06 14.67 -20.32
N ALA A 12 7.00 13.86 -20.41
CA ALA A 12 6.70 12.79 -19.46
C ALA A 12 7.22 11.41 -19.91
N GLU A 13 8.15 11.34 -20.87
CA GLU A 13 8.70 10.07 -21.39
C GLU A 13 9.16 9.12 -20.28
N ALA A 14 9.80 9.64 -19.23
CA ALA A 14 10.31 8.85 -18.11
C ALA A 14 9.22 8.44 -17.08
N VAL A 15 8.00 8.96 -17.19
CA VAL A 15 6.91 8.69 -16.23
C VAL A 15 6.08 7.51 -16.74
N ASN A 16 6.38 6.31 -16.23
CA ASN A 16 5.70 5.09 -16.63
C ASN A 16 5.26 4.24 -15.44
N GLY A 17 4.06 3.66 -15.52
CA GLY A 17 3.51 2.74 -14.50
C GLY A 17 3.28 3.37 -13.12
N GLN A 18 3.24 4.71 -13.04
CA GLN A 18 3.07 5.45 -11.79
C GLN A 18 1.60 5.77 -11.52
N LEU A 19 1.24 5.85 -10.24
CA LEU A 19 -0.07 6.27 -9.78
C LEU A 19 0.02 7.62 -9.06
N PHE A 20 -0.77 8.59 -9.51
CA PHE A 20 -0.84 9.92 -8.91
C PHE A 20 -2.23 10.21 -8.36
N ILE A 21 -2.31 10.77 -7.15
CA ILE A 21 -3.53 11.40 -6.62
C ILE A 21 -3.42 12.90 -6.89
N VAL A 22 -4.50 13.52 -7.40
CA VAL A 22 -4.53 14.94 -7.74
C VAL A 22 -5.81 15.58 -7.22
N TYR A 23 -5.67 16.64 -6.43
CA TYR A 23 -6.77 17.50 -5.99
C TYR A 23 -6.22 18.90 -5.68
N GLY A 24 -6.97 19.94 -6.06
CA GLY A 24 -6.51 21.33 -5.92
C GLY A 24 -5.14 21.56 -6.59
N PRO A 25 -4.17 22.17 -5.89
CA PRO A 25 -2.80 22.36 -6.38
C PRO A 25 -1.87 21.15 -6.12
N THR A 26 -2.35 20.09 -5.47
CA THR A 26 -1.51 18.98 -4.98
C THR A 26 -1.44 17.84 -5.99
N VAL A 27 -0.22 17.30 -6.17
CA VAL A 27 0.05 16.08 -6.93
C VAL A 27 0.88 15.15 -6.04
N THR A 28 0.30 14.01 -5.66
CA THR A 28 0.94 13.03 -4.79
C THR A 28 1.28 11.78 -5.58
N LEU A 29 2.55 11.35 -5.55
CA LEU A 29 3.00 10.08 -6.13
C LEU A 29 2.84 8.95 -5.10
N LEU A 30 2.17 7.86 -5.49
CA LEU A 30 2.00 6.69 -4.62
C LEU A 30 3.19 5.74 -4.77
N ALA A 31 3.79 5.38 -3.64
CA ALA A 31 4.70 4.25 -3.58
C ALA A 31 3.93 2.93 -3.76
N ALA A 32 4.64 1.90 -4.25
CA ALA A 32 4.07 0.55 -4.31
C ALA A 32 3.78 0.00 -2.90
N PRO A 33 2.75 -0.85 -2.74
CA PRO A 33 2.54 -1.57 -1.49
C PRO A 33 3.77 -2.39 -1.10
N THR A 34 4.07 -2.44 0.20
CA THR A 34 5.15 -3.27 0.76
C THR A 34 4.58 -4.45 1.53
N VAL A 35 5.36 -5.53 1.66
CA VAL A 35 5.00 -6.66 2.52
C VAL A 35 5.19 -6.26 3.98
N GLU A 36 4.11 -6.27 4.75
CA GLU A 36 4.16 -5.98 6.19
C GLU A 36 4.65 -7.17 7.02
N ALA A 37 4.13 -8.37 6.72
CA ALA A 37 4.52 -9.60 7.38
C ALA A 37 4.38 -10.79 6.43
N LYS A 38 5.23 -11.80 6.62
CA LYS A 38 5.14 -13.09 5.93
C LYS A 38 5.08 -14.19 6.98
N PHE A 39 4.03 -14.99 6.92
CA PHE A 39 3.86 -16.16 7.77
C PHE A 39 4.19 -17.41 6.95
N THR A 40 5.04 -18.29 7.48
CA THR A 40 5.47 -19.54 6.83
C THR A 40 5.21 -20.71 7.77
N ALA A 41 4.61 -21.79 7.27
CA ALA A 41 4.41 -23.01 8.05
C ALA A 41 5.74 -23.74 8.24
N ASP A 42 5.87 -24.51 9.32
CA ASP A 42 7.04 -25.38 9.56
C ASP A 42 7.04 -26.65 8.69
N SER A 43 5.94 -26.93 7.97
CA SER A 43 5.81 -28.05 7.04
C SER A 43 5.32 -27.58 5.66
N ASP A 44 5.08 -28.50 4.73
CA ASP A 44 4.59 -28.18 3.38
C ASP A 44 3.23 -27.45 3.36
N ALA A 45 2.46 -27.55 4.45
CA ALA A 45 1.19 -26.85 4.59
C ALA A 45 0.95 -26.38 6.03
N TRP A 46 0.09 -25.37 6.16
CA TRP A 46 -0.38 -24.92 7.47
C TRP A 46 -1.32 -25.95 8.10
N ASP A 47 -1.02 -26.33 9.34
CA ASP A 47 -2.06 -26.85 10.24
C ASP A 47 -3.02 -25.70 10.62
N PRO A 48 -4.36 -25.90 10.60
CA PRO A 48 -5.33 -24.84 10.91
C PRO A 48 -5.17 -24.24 12.30
N SER A 49 -4.84 -25.05 13.31
CA SER A 49 -4.67 -24.57 14.68
C SER A 49 -3.38 -23.76 14.85
N ALA A 50 -2.31 -24.17 14.15
CA ALA A 50 -1.05 -23.44 14.11
C ALA A 50 -1.18 -22.09 13.39
N LEU A 51 -1.89 -22.05 12.26
CA LEU A 51 -2.17 -20.80 11.55
C LEU A 51 -3.01 -19.85 12.40
N ASN A 52 -4.08 -20.37 13.02
CA ASN A 52 -4.94 -19.58 13.90
C ASN A 52 -4.15 -18.94 15.05
N SER A 53 -3.32 -19.74 15.73
CA SER A 53 -2.51 -19.25 16.85
C SER A 53 -1.52 -18.18 16.38
N THR A 54 -0.79 -18.45 15.29
CA THR A 54 0.19 -17.51 14.71
C THR A 54 -0.44 -16.16 14.37
N LEU A 55 -1.61 -16.16 13.70
CA LEU A 55 -2.29 -14.92 13.34
C LEU A 55 -2.89 -14.22 14.56
N ALA A 56 -3.47 -14.97 15.50
CA ALA A 56 -4.02 -14.40 16.73
C ALA A 56 -2.93 -13.69 17.54
N ASP A 57 -1.75 -14.30 17.70
CA ASP A 57 -0.61 -13.71 18.40
C ASP A 57 -0.11 -12.45 17.70
N PHE A 58 0.02 -12.46 16.36
CA PHE A 58 0.43 -11.29 15.59
C PHE A 58 -0.56 -10.12 15.75
N PHE A 59 -1.86 -10.41 15.64
CA PHE A 59 -2.90 -9.38 15.69
C PHE A 59 -3.25 -8.93 17.11
N ALA A 60 -2.90 -9.67 18.16
CA ALA A 60 -3.15 -9.27 19.55
C ALA A 60 -2.50 -7.93 19.92
N GLY A 61 -1.35 -7.62 19.33
CA GLY A 61 -0.64 -6.34 19.53
C GLY A 61 -0.74 -5.38 18.34
N HIS A 62 -1.51 -5.72 17.31
CA HIS A 62 -1.58 -4.92 16.08
C HIS A 62 -2.52 -3.73 16.24
N ASP A 63 -2.12 -2.57 15.73
CA ASP A 63 -2.96 -1.37 15.79
C ASP A 63 -4.19 -1.58 14.88
N PRO A 64 -5.43 -1.51 15.40
CA PRO A 64 -6.63 -1.73 14.59
C PRO A 64 -6.81 -0.71 13.45
N LYS A 65 -6.10 0.43 13.48
CA LYS A 65 -6.09 1.40 12.38
C LYS A 65 -5.10 1.05 11.28
N ARG A 66 -4.09 0.24 11.57
CA ARG A 66 -3.14 -0.27 10.57
C ARG A 66 -3.86 -1.35 9.78
N THR A 67 -4.42 -0.95 8.66
CA THR A 67 -5.12 -1.84 7.73
C THR A 67 -4.50 -1.69 6.34
N PHE A 68 -4.97 -2.48 5.38
CA PHE A 68 -4.61 -2.27 3.98
C PHE A 68 -5.12 -0.92 3.42
N SER A 69 -6.04 -0.25 4.12
CA SER A 69 -6.57 1.03 3.68
C SER A 69 -5.49 2.11 3.67
N ALA A 70 -5.29 2.73 2.52
CA ALA A 70 -4.28 3.77 2.32
C ALA A 70 -4.81 5.16 2.71
N THR A 71 -5.44 5.27 3.88
CA THR A 71 -6.06 6.53 4.36
C THR A 71 -5.05 7.64 4.61
N ALA A 72 -3.78 7.29 4.89
CA ALA A 72 -2.70 8.27 5.09
C ALA A 72 -2.31 9.03 3.80
N LEU A 73 -2.82 8.63 2.63
CA LEU A 73 -2.45 9.25 1.36
C LEU A 73 -3.14 10.60 1.08
N MET A 74 -4.19 10.93 1.86
CA MET A 74 -4.97 12.16 1.70
C MET A 74 -4.90 13.06 2.93
N VAL A 75 -3.87 12.92 3.78
CA VAL A 75 -3.71 13.81 4.94
C VAL A 75 -3.38 15.21 4.43
N GLU A 76 -4.31 16.13 4.62
CA GLU A 76 -4.07 17.57 4.55
C GLU A 76 -3.23 17.97 5.77
N ASP A 77 -2.16 18.75 5.56
CA ASP A 77 -1.40 19.39 6.64
C ASP A 77 -2.26 20.43 7.39
#